data_AF-A0A0T5P5G4-F1
#
_entry.id   AF-A0A0T5P5G4-F1
#
_cell.length_a   1.000
_cell.length_b   1.000
_cell.length_c   1.000
_cell.angle_alpha   90.00
_cell.angle_beta   90.00
_cell.angle_gamma   90.00
#
_symmetry.space_group_name_H-M   'P 1'
#
loop_
_entity.id
_entity.type
_entity.pdbx_description
1 polymer ?
#
loop_
_entity_poly.entity_id
_entity_poly.type
_entity_poly.pdbx_seq_one_letter_code
_entity_poly.pdbx_strand_id
1 'polypeptide(L)' 'MLYWALVFFVVAIVAAVFGFGGIASASAGIAQILFFVFLVLFLGALIMRAVRS' A
#
# COMPACT_ATOMS: atom_id res chain seq x y z
N MET A 1 -15.67 20.79 15.39
CA MET A 1 -14.96 20.02 14.33
C MET A 1 -13.62 19.47 14.85
N LEU A 2 -12.73 20.32 15.41
CA LEU A 2 -11.44 19.88 15.98
C LEU A 2 -11.55 18.77 17.04
N TYR A 3 -12.57 18.83 17.91
CA TYR A 3 -12.85 17.80 18.91
C TYR A 3 -13.07 16.41 18.28
N TRP A 4 -13.94 16.35 17.26
CA TRP A 4 -14.22 15.10 16.55
C TRP A 4 -12.99 14.55 15.81
N ALA A 5 -12.17 15.43 15.22
CA ALA A 5 -10.92 15.03 14.57
C ALA A 5 -9.92 14.42 15.58
N LEU A 6 -9.79 15.02 16.77
CA LEU A 6 -8.95 14.48 17.86
C LEU A 6 -9.45 13.13 18.38
N VAL A 7 -10.77 12.97 18.53
CA VAL A 7 -11.37 11.70 18.94
C VAL A 7 -11.09 10.60 17.91
N PHE A 8 -11.31 10.88 16.62
CA PHE A 8 -11.01 9.92 15.56
C PHE A 8 -9.51 9.60 15.46
N PHE A 9 -8.65 10.59 15.70
CA PHE A 9 -7.20 10.40 15.70
C PHE A 9 -6.76 9.41 16.79
N VAL A 10 -7.28 9.56 18.02
CA VAL A 10 -7.00 8.63 19.11
C VAL A 10 -7.53 7.23 18.80
N VAL A 11 -8.76 7.14 18.27
CA VAL A 11 -9.35 5.85 17.88
C VAL A 11 -8.52 5.16 16.79
N ALA A 12 -7.98 5.91 15.82
CA ALA A 12 -7.13 5.35 14.77
C ALA A 12 -5.81 4.78 15.33
N ILE A 13 -5.18 5.45 16.30
CA ILE A 13 -3.96 4.96 16.96
C ILE A 13 -4.26 3.69 17.76
N VAL A 14 -5.35 3.69 18.53
CA VAL A 14 -5.77 2.51 19.30
C VAL A 14 -6.03 1.34 18.35
N ALA A 15 -6.78 1.55 17.27
CA ALA A 15 -7.01 0.50 16.29
C ALA A 15 -5.71 0.01 15.62
N ALA A 16 -4.75 0.93 15.36
CA ALA A 16 -3.44 0.60 14.80
C ALA A 16 -2.63 -0.33 15.72
N VAL A 17 -2.63 -0.06 17.02
CA VAL A 17 -1.90 -0.86 18.02
C VAL A 17 -2.59 -2.20 18.30
N PHE A 18 -3.93 -2.21 18.39
CA PHE A 18 -4.67 -3.39 18.86
C PHE A 18 -5.09 -4.38 17.77
N GLY A 19 -5.23 -3.96 16.50
CA GLY A 19 -5.89 -4.82 15.50
C GLY A 19 -5.30 -4.81 14.10
N PHE A 20 -4.64 -3.73 13.68
CA PHE A 20 -4.18 -3.62 12.29
C PHE A 20 -2.88 -4.38 11.99
N GLY A 21 -2.16 -4.90 12.98
CA GLY A 21 -0.90 -5.64 12.75
C GLY A 21 -1.06 -6.90 11.89
N GLY A 22 -2.14 -7.67 12.10
CA GLY A 22 -2.41 -8.89 11.32
C GLY A 22 -2.96 -8.62 9.91
N ILE A 23 -3.68 -7.51 9.73
CA ILE A 23 -4.18 -7.09 8.42
C ILE A 23 -3.03 -6.48 7.61
N ALA A 24 -2.17 -5.68 8.26
CA ALA A 24 -1.00 -5.09 7.63
C ALA A 24 -0.04 -6.15 7.07
N SER A 25 0.15 -7.28 7.76
CA SER A 25 0.99 -8.38 7.26
C SER A 25 0.35 -9.10 6.07
N ALA A 26 -0.96 -9.38 6.11
CA ALA A 26 -1.68 -9.96 4.98
C ALA A 26 -1.70 -9.02 3.75
N SER A 27 -1.94 -7.73 3.97
CA SER A 27 -1.87 -6.71 2.93
C SER A 27 -0.46 -6.54 2.37
N ALA A 28 0.59 -6.67 3.18
CA ALA A 28 1.98 -6.62 2.72
C ALA A 28 2.28 -7.73 1.70
N GLY A 29 1.80 -8.96 1.93
CA GLY A 29 1.94 -10.06 0.98
C GLY A 29 1.28 -9.76 -0.38
N ILE A 30 0.06 -9.23 -0.36
CA ILE A 30 -0.66 -8.84 -1.60
C ILE A 30 0.07 -7.69 -2.32
N ALA A 31 0.56 -6.71 -1.57
CA ALA A 31 1.31 -5.58 -2.11
C ALA A 31 2.60 -6.02 -2.81
N GLN A 32 3.32 -7.00 -2.26
CA GLN A 32 4.52 -7.57 -2.89
C GLN A 32 4.21 -8.20 -4.25
N ILE A 33 3.12 -8.97 -4.34
CA ILE A 33 2.71 -9.60 -5.61
C ILE A 33 2.39 -8.53 -6.66
N LEU A 34 1.59 -7.52 -6.30
CA LEU A 34 1.26 -6.40 -7.18
C LEU A 34 2.51 -5.62 -7.62
N PHE A 35 3.47 -5.41 -6.72
CA PHE A 35 4.72 -4.74 -7.04
C PHE A 35 5.53 -5.51 -8.10
N PHE A 36 5.63 -6.83 -7.98
CA PHE A 36 6.31 -7.65 -8.98
C PHE A 36 5.59 -7.64 -10.33
N VAL A 37 4.26 -7.74 -10.34
CA VAL A 37 3.46 -7.63 -11.58
C VAL A 37 3.69 -6.28 -12.24
N PHE A 38 3.62 -5.20 -11.46
CA PHE A 38 3.91 -3.85 -11.96
C PHE A 38 5.33 -3.75 -12.52
N LEU A 39 6.32 -4.32 -11.84
CA LEU A 39 7.72 -4.27 -12.26
C LEU A 39 7.94 -5.00 -13.60
N VAL A 40 7.31 -6.16 -13.81
CA VAL A 40 7.37 -6.88 -15.09
C VAL A 40 6.72 -6.07 -16.20
N LEU A 41 5.53 -5.50 -15.96
CA LEU A 41 4.84 -4.66 -16.94
C LEU A 41 5.62 -3.38 -17.24
N PHE A 42 6.19 -2.74 -16.22
CA PHE A 42 6.99 -1.52 -16.34
C PHE A 42 8.26 -1.78 -17.16
N LEU A 43 8.99 -2.85 -16.86
CA LEU A 43 10.16 -3.24 -17.64
C LEU A 43 9.78 -3.60 -19.08
N GLY A 44 8.69 -4.34 -19.29
CA GLY A 44 8.18 -4.63 -20.63
C GLY A 44 7.82 -3.37 -21.42
N ALA A 45 7.13 -2.42 -20.79
CA ALA A 45 6.79 -1.13 -21.38
C ALA A 45 8.04 -0.28 -21.67
N LEU A 46 9.02 -0.30 -20.77
CA LEU A 46 10.29 0.40 -20.94
C LEU A 46 11.07 -0.15 -22.13
N ILE A 47 11.18 -1.47 -22.25
CA ILE A 47 11.84 -2.13 -23.38
C ILE A 47 11.10 -1.84 -24.68
N MET A 48 9.77 -1.97 -24.70
CA MET A 48 8.98 -1.64 -25.89
C MET A 48 9.20 -0.19 -26.34
N ARG A 49 9.30 0.75 -25.39
CA ARG A 49 9.58 2.16 -25.72
C ARG A 49 11.02 2.37 -26.18
N ALA A 50 12.00 1.71 -25.56
CA ALA A 50 13.40 1.80 -25.94
C ALA A 50 13.66 1.20 -27.34
N VAL A 51 12.99 0.10 -27.71
CA VAL A 51 13.12 -0.55 -29.03
C VAL A 51 12.38 0.21 -30.14
N ARG A 52 11.33 0.97 -29.78
CA ARG A 52 10.55 1.79 -30.72
C ARG A 52 11.06 3.24 -30.82
N SER A 53 12.20 3.53 -30.19
CA SER A 53 12.98 4.77 -30.34
C SER A 53 14.02 4.60 -31.44
#